data_AF-A0A1F9WAK5-F1
#
_entry.id   AF-A0A1F9WAK5-F1
#
_cell.length_a   1.000
_cell.length_b   1.000
_cell.length_c   1.000
_cell.angle_alpha   90.00
_cell.angle_beta   90.00
_cell.angle_gamma   90.00
#
_symmetry.space_group_name_H-M   'P 1'
#
loop_
_entity.id
_entity.type
_entity.pdbx_description
1 polymer ?
#
loop_
_entity_poly.entity_id
_entity_poly.type
_entity_poly.pdbx_seq_one_letter_code
_entity_poly.pdbx_strand_id
1 'polypeptide(L)'
;MKTKITLALWLAVTPAVTIAAGAEAGQADPARFTARQSEKALKTPLAEVLGQIDAIDRETMDIQALYWAWDVKNTGRLTYGELNNNSRKWIMKPETRTLLMNKVKALLDNGKVRGLTPEEMNLFNAGRRRVAGLLAPGKLDTKLIAELSDGYCIDLQSRYWAKRVQDGEKEILELSKKWPLKKELKDKLRAAISEKLPLENANLTREELYKLDACIEKFAPGK
;
A
#
# COMPACT_ATOMS: atom_id res chain seq x y z
N MET A 1 2.83 26.31 18.26
CA MET A 1 1.93 25.14 18.12
C MET A 1 2.61 24.11 17.23
N LYS A 2 2.95 22.93 17.74
CA LYS A 2 3.55 21.85 16.94
C LYS A 2 2.43 21.01 16.34
N THR A 3 2.20 21.15 15.03
CA THR A 3 1.24 20.33 14.28
C THR A 3 1.76 18.90 14.26
N LYS A 4 1.18 18.01 15.06
CA LYS A 4 1.45 16.57 14.98
C LYS A 4 0.85 16.08 13.66
N ILE A 5 1.68 15.94 12.63
CA ILE A 5 1.30 15.26 11.40
C ILE A 5 1.30 13.77 11.74
N THR A 6 0.15 13.24 12.12
CA THR A 6 -0.07 11.80 12.16
C THR A 6 -0.11 11.33 10.70
N LEU A 7 1.03 10.90 10.16
CA LEU A 7 1.04 10.06 8.98
C LEU A 7 0.26 8.81 9.37
N ALA A 8 -0.95 8.68 8.82
CA ALA A 8 -1.71 7.43 8.87
C ALA A 8 -0.93 6.42 8.02
N LEU A 9 0.06 5.79 8.63
CA LEU A 9 0.73 4.63 8.11
C LEU A 9 -0.34 3.55 7.99
N TRP A 10 -0.84 3.34 6.78
CA TRP A 10 -1.57 2.14 6.43
C TRP A 10 -0.59 0.97 6.53
N LEU A 11 -0.30 0.54 7.76
CA LEU A 11 0.17 -0.80 8.04
C LEU A 11 -0.94 -1.72 7.55
N ALA A 12 -0.70 -2.35 6.40
CA ALA A 12 -1.44 -3.52 5.99
C ALA A 12 -1.25 -4.59 7.08
N VAL A 13 -2.14 -4.60 8.08
CA VAL A 13 -2.44 -5.81 8.83
C VAL A 13 -3.20 -6.69 7.85
N THR A 14 -2.47 -7.45 7.05
CA THR A 14 -3.06 -8.60 6.36
C THR A 14 -3.35 -9.64 7.45
N PRO A 15 -4.61 -9.98 7.74
CA PRO A 15 -4.86 -11.23 8.45
C PRO A 15 -4.23 -12.34 7.60
N ALA A 16 -3.41 -13.19 8.23
CA ALA A 16 -2.94 -14.42 7.63
C ALA A 16 -4.17 -15.32 7.43
N VAL A 17 -4.85 -15.17 6.30
CA VAL A 17 -5.88 -16.09 5.87
C VAL A 17 -5.16 -17.26 5.21
N THR A 18 -5.16 -18.40 5.89
CA THR A 18 -4.89 -19.70 5.29
C THR A 18 -6.00 -19.98 4.27
N ILE A 19 -5.71 -19.76 2.99
CA ILE A 19 -6.62 -20.07 1.89
C ILE A 19 -6.54 -21.58 1.65
N ALA A 20 -7.59 -22.31 2.02
CA ALA A 20 -7.85 -23.63 1.46
C ALA A 20 -8.23 -23.45 -0.01
N ALA A 21 -7.49 -24.08 -0.91
CA ALA A 21 -7.69 -24.00 -2.35
C ALA A 21 -9.03 -24.63 -2.75
N GLY A 22 -9.89 -23.86 -3.41
CA GLY A 22 -11.13 -24.36 -3.97
C GLY A 22 -11.79 -23.35 -4.93
N ALA A 23 -11.91 -23.78 -6.19
CA ALA A 23 -12.71 -23.26 -7.29
C ALA A 23 -12.23 -22.02 -8.05
N GLU A 24 -12.00 -22.25 -9.34
CA GLU A 24 -11.55 -21.33 -10.38
C GLU A 24 -12.64 -20.31 -10.74
N ALA A 25 -12.44 -19.05 -10.35
CA ALA A 25 -13.03 -17.90 -11.03
C ALA A 25 -11.91 -17.24 -11.84
N GLY A 26 -12.13 -17.08 -13.15
CA GLY A 26 -11.15 -16.63 -14.15
C GLY A 26 -10.19 -15.56 -13.63
N GLN A 27 -8.98 -16.00 -13.28
CA GLN A 27 -7.90 -15.12 -12.88
C GLN A 27 -7.46 -14.34 -14.12
N ALA A 28 -7.69 -13.04 -14.12
CA ALA A 28 -6.93 -12.14 -14.98
C ALA A 28 -5.45 -12.35 -14.65
N ASP A 29 -4.71 -12.97 -15.57
CA ASP A 29 -3.32 -13.38 -15.39
C ASP A 29 -2.45 -12.16 -15.00
N PRO A 30 -2.02 -12.06 -13.73
CA PRO A 30 -1.15 -10.97 -13.31
C PRO A 30 0.27 -11.11 -13.86
N ALA A 31 0.62 -12.23 -14.52
CA ALA A 31 1.96 -12.56 -14.95
C ALA A 31 2.44 -11.87 -16.24
N ARG A 32 1.66 -10.96 -16.82
CA ARG A 32 2.08 -10.18 -18.01
C ARG A 32 2.39 -8.73 -17.72
N PHE A 33 3.05 -8.45 -16.59
CA PHE A 33 3.85 -7.22 -16.45
C PHE A 33 5.21 -7.45 -17.08
N THR A 34 5.38 -6.99 -18.32
CA THR A 34 6.64 -7.10 -19.06
C THR A 34 7.67 -6.08 -18.56
N ALA A 35 8.96 -6.37 -18.73
CA ALA A 35 10.06 -5.45 -18.42
C ALA A 35 9.94 -4.07 -19.11
N ARG A 36 9.21 -3.98 -20.24
CA ARG A 36 8.89 -2.71 -20.91
C ARG A 36 7.78 -1.91 -20.21
N GLN A 37 6.81 -2.58 -19.60
CA GLN A 37 5.75 -1.91 -18.83
C GLN A 37 6.28 -1.36 -17.51
N SER A 38 7.26 -2.03 -16.90
CA SER A 38 7.94 -1.51 -15.72
C SER A 38 8.76 -0.26 -15.99
N GLU A 39 9.50 -0.20 -17.11
CA GLU A 39 10.27 1.00 -17.49
C GLU A 39 9.38 2.22 -17.73
N LYS A 40 8.21 2.03 -18.35
CA LYS A 40 7.21 3.10 -18.54
C LYS A 40 6.56 3.50 -17.20
N ALA A 41 6.24 2.53 -16.34
CA ALA A 41 5.64 2.79 -15.03
C ALA A 41 6.55 3.60 -14.10
N LEU A 42 7.88 3.44 -14.19
CA LEU A 42 8.84 4.35 -13.54
C LEU A 42 9.16 5.64 -14.32
N LYS A 43 8.28 6.07 -15.24
CA LYS A 43 8.19 7.46 -15.77
C LYS A 43 6.80 8.11 -15.70
N THR A 44 5.74 7.34 -15.44
CA THR A 44 4.35 7.80 -15.25
C THR A 44 4.12 8.63 -13.97
N PRO A 45 3.98 9.97 -14.02
CA PRO A 45 3.62 10.77 -12.85
C PRO A 45 2.30 10.27 -12.24
N LEU A 46 2.05 10.56 -10.96
CA LEU A 46 0.79 10.16 -10.30
C LEU A 46 -0.45 10.54 -11.13
N ALA A 47 -0.40 11.71 -11.80
CA ALA A 47 -1.44 12.19 -12.68
C ALA A 47 -1.82 11.19 -13.80
N GLU A 48 -0.85 10.46 -14.34
CA GLU A 48 -1.08 9.49 -15.43
C GLU A 48 -1.67 8.16 -14.93
N VAL A 49 -1.32 7.70 -13.72
CA VAL A 49 -1.97 6.50 -13.13
C VAL A 49 -3.30 6.81 -12.44
N LEU A 50 -3.54 8.06 -12.05
CA LEU A 50 -4.74 8.45 -11.29
C LEU A 50 -6.04 8.09 -12.04
N GLY A 51 -6.05 8.21 -13.38
CA GLY A 51 -7.19 7.78 -14.19
C GLY A 51 -7.48 6.27 -14.12
N GLN A 52 -6.43 5.45 -14.04
CA GLN A 52 -6.55 4.00 -13.93
C GLN A 52 -6.98 3.58 -12.52
N ILE A 53 -6.43 4.22 -11.49
CA ILE A 53 -6.85 4.02 -10.10
C ILE A 53 -8.34 4.37 -9.94
N ASP A 54 -8.77 5.50 -10.51
CA ASP A 54 -10.16 5.93 -10.47
C ASP A 54 -11.12 4.92 -11.12
N ALA A 55 -10.71 4.33 -12.23
CA ALA A 55 -11.49 3.28 -12.90
C ALA A 55 -11.65 2.04 -12.00
N ILE A 56 -10.56 1.57 -11.39
CA ILE A 56 -10.58 0.42 -10.45
C ILE A 56 -11.46 0.73 -9.23
N ASP A 57 -11.37 1.93 -8.68
CA ASP A 57 -12.20 2.35 -7.55
C ASP A 57 -13.67 2.40 -7.93
N ARG A 58 -14.00 2.83 -9.15
CA ARG A 58 -15.38 2.81 -9.67
C ARG A 58 -15.92 1.41 -9.86
N GLU A 59 -15.12 0.47 -10.36
CA GLU A 59 -15.50 -0.95 -10.51
C GLU A 59 -15.86 -1.59 -9.16
N THR A 60 -15.17 -1.20 -8.09
CA THR A 60 -15.35 -1.78 -6.74
C THR A 60 -16.16 -0.86 -5.79
N MET A 61 -16.72 0.23 -6.30
CA MET A 61 -17.29 1.33 -5.52
C MET A 61 -18.34 0.89 -4.49
N ASP A 62 -19.27 0.05 -4.89
CA ASP A 62 -20.35 -0.41 -4.02
C ASP A 62 -19.83 -1.29 -2.88
N ILE A 63 -18.85 -2.14 -3.18
CA ILE A 63 -18.18 -2.99 -2.18
C ILE A 63 -17.35 -2.13 -1.22
N GLN A 64 -16.61 -1.13 -1.73
CA GLN A 64 -15.88 -0.18 -0.88
C GLN A 64 -16.84 0.60 0.03
N ALA A 65 -17.98 1.05 -0.50
CA ALA A 65 -18.97 1.77 0.28
C ALA A 65 -19.56 0.89 1.39
N LEU A 66 -19.86 -0.37 1.09
CA LEU A 66 -20.38 -1.33 2.07
C LEU A 66 -19.36 -1.65 3.16
N TYR A 67 -18.09 -1.87 2.78
CA TYR A 67 -16.99 -2.07 3.73
C TYR A 67 -16.87 -0.91 4.72
N TRP A 68 -16.78 0.33 4.20
CA TRP A 68 -16.60 1.51 5.04
C TRP A 68 -17.83 1.84 5.89
N ALA A 69 -19.04 1.68 5.34
CA ALA A 69 -20.25 1.88 6.12
C ALA A 69 -20.35 0.84 7.26
N TRP A 70 -19.99 -0.42 7.00
CA TRP A 70 -20.01 -1.45 8.03
C TRP A 70 -18.99 -1.14 9.12
N ASP A 71 -17.79 -0.71 8.72
CA ASP A 71 -16.69 -0.39 9.61
C ASP A 71 -17.03 0.77 10.56
N VAL A 72 -17.58 1.87 10.02
CA VAL A 72 -18.10 3.01 10.80
C VAL A 72 -19.15 2.56 11.80
N LYS A 73 -20.10 1.72 11.37
CA LYS A 73 -21.23 1.32 12.19
C LYS A 73 -20.84 0.33 13.30
N ASN A 74 -19.97 -0.64 13.01
CA ASN A 74 -19.79 -1.81 13.87
C ASN A 74 -18.48 -1.81 14.67
N THR A 75 -17.43 -1.14 14.19
CA THR A 75 -16.14 -1.14 14.92
C THR A 75 -16.00 0.05 15.87
N GLY A 76 -16.71 1.16 15.58
CA GLY A 76 -16.59 2.41 16.34
C GLY A 76 -15.20 3.06 16.27
N ARG A 77 -14.28 2.52 15.45
CA ARG A 77 -12.89 3.02 15.36
C ARG A 77 -12.78 4.37 14.66
N LEU A 78 -13.81 4.73 13.90
CA LEU A 78 -13.91 5.98 13.16
C LEU A 78 -15.38 6.34 12.90
N THR A 79 -15.70 7.63 13.01
CA THR A 79 -17.00 8.19 12.64
C THR A 79 -17.07 8.50 11.14
N TYR A 80 -18.28 8.69 10.59
CA TYR A 80 -18.44 9.13 9.20
C TYR A 80 -17.70 10.46 8.92
N GLY A 81 -17.75 11.42 9.85
CA GLY A 81 -17.07 12.70 9.69
C GLY A 81 -15.55 12.55 9.62
N GLU A 82 -14.97 11.70 10.46
CA GLU A 82 -13.54 11.37 10.42
C GLU A 82 -13.17 10.62 9.14
N LEU A 83 -13.99 9.66 8.70
CA LEU A 83 -13.80 8.97 7.42
C LEU A 83 -13.74 9.97 6.26
N ASN A 84 -14.73 10.86 6.19
CA ASN A 84 -14.84 11.86 5.13
C ASN A 84 -13.65 12.84 5.13
N ASN A 85 -13.16 13.20 6.32
CA ASN A 85 -11.98 14.05 6.42
C ASN A 85 -10.71 13.30 5.99
N ASN A 86 -10.56 12.05 6.43
CA ASN A 86 -9.40 11.20 6.10
C ASN A 86 -9.37 10.83 4.61
N SER A 87 -10.53 10.68 3.97
CA SER A 87 -10.62 10.33 2.55
C SER A 87 -10.06 11.41 1.63
N ARG A 88 -9.90 12.66 2.12
CA ARG A 88 -9.20 13.72 1.37
C ARG A 88 -7.75 13.39 1.03
N LYS A 89 -7.13 12.49 1.80
CA LYS A 89 -5.75 12.02 1.60
C LYS A 89 -5.67 10.77 0.71
N TRP A 90 -6.81 10.19 0.30
CA TRP A 90 -6.82 9.01 -0.56
C TRP A 90 -6.40 9.36 -1.98
N ILE A 91 -5.69 8.44 -2.62
CA ILE A 91 -5.21 8.58 -3.99
C ILE A 91 -6.36 8.23 -4.93
N MET A 92 -7.29 9.17 -5.09
CA MET A 92 -8.47 9.03 -5.95
C MET A 92 -8.94 10.41 -6.42
N LYS A 93 -9.71 10.48 -7.52
CA LYS A 93 -10.24 11.77 -7.97
C LYS A 93 -11.27 12.35 -6.99
N PRO A 94 -11.38 13.69 -6.85
CA PRO A 94 -12.36 14.31 -5.97
C PRO A 94 -13.81 13.87 -6.22
N GLU A 95 -14.20 13.66 -7.47
CA GLU A 95 -15.55 13.27 -7.87
C GLU A 95 -15.86 11.84 -7.43
N THR A 96 -14.91 10.92 -7.63
CA THR A 96 -15.01 9.52 -7.20
C THR A 96 -15.05 9.39 -5.69
N ARG A 97 -14.24 10.17 -4.97
CA ARG A 97 -14.32 10.28 -3.52
C ARG A 97 -15.69 10.74 -3.06
N THR A 98 -16.21 11.80 -3.68
CA THR A 98 -17.53 12.35 -3.34
C THR A 98 -18.62 11.31 -3.56
N LEU A 99 -18.57 10.60 -4.69
CA LEU A 99 -19.49 9.51 -4.99
C LEU A 99 -19.41 8.38 -3.94
N LEU A 100 -18.21 7.95 -3.57
CA LEU A 100 -17.98 6.94 -2.54
C LEU A 100 -18.58 7.37 -1.20
N MET A 101 -18.26 8.60 -0.74
CA MET A 101 -18.75 9.11 0.54
C MET A 101 -20.27 9.31 0.58
N ASN A 102 -20.89 9.63 -0.56
CA ASN A 102 -22.35 9.68 -0.68
C ASN A 102 -22.97 8.29 -0.55
N LYS A 103 -22.38 7.26 -1.18
CA LYS A 103 -22.83 5.86 -1.03
C LYS A 103 -22.68 5.35 0.39
N VAL A 104 -21.55 5.63 1.04
CA VAL A 104 -21.33 5.29 2.46
C VAL A 104 -22.41 5.94 3.33
N LYS A 105 -22.68 7.24 3.12
CA LYS A 105 -23.72 7.95 3.88
C LYS A 105 -25.11 7.33 3.66
N ALA A 106 -25.49 7.04 2.43
CA ALA A 106 -26.79 6.44 2.12
C ALA A 106 -26.97 5.08 2.82
N LEU A 107 -25.92 4.25 2.87
CA LEU A 107 -25.94 2.98 3.59
C LEU A 107 -26.10 3.17 5.10
N LEU A 108 -25.40 4.15 5.68
CA LEU A 108 -25.52 4.48 7.11
C LEU A 108 -26.90 5.03 7.47
N ASP A 109 -27.45 5.92 6.64
CA ASP A 109 -28.77 6.54 6.85
C ASP A 109 -29.91 5.50 6.76
N ASN A 110 -29.76 4.45 5.94
CA ASN A 110 -30.69 3.31 5.90
C ASN A 110 -30.66 2.48 7.21
N GLY A 111 -29.57 2.57 7.98
CA GLY A 111 -29.46 1.91 9.29
C GLY A 111 -29.25 0.40 9.24
N LYS A 112 -29.27 -0.25 8.07
CA LYS A 112 -28.96 -1.68 7.88
C LYS A 112 -27.70 -1.84 7.04
N VAL A 113 -26.56 -2.02 7.70
CA VAL A 113 -25.26 -2.25 7.04
C VAL A 113 -24.70 -3.59 7.45
N ARG A 114 -24.62 -4.52 6.51
CA ARG A 114 -23.99 -5.84 6.68
C ARG A 114 -22.50 -5.78 6.37
N GLY A 115 -21.75 -6.76 6.85
CA GLY A 115 -20.36 -6.95 6.44
C GLY A 115 -20.26 -7.46 5.01
N LEU A 116 -19.05 -7.39 4.45
CA LEU A 116 -18.75 -8.03 3.17
C LEU A 116 -18.85 -9.56 3.30
N THR A 117 -19.38 -10.23 2.28
CA THR A 117 -19.23 -11.69 2.15
C THR A 117 -17.78 -12.05 1.82
N PRO A 118 -17.37 -13.32 1.93
CA PRO A 118 -16.04 -13.76 1.51
C PRO A 118 -15.71 -13.38 0.05
N GLU A 119 -16.67 -13.52 -0.86
CA GLU A 119 -16.53 -13.19 -2.28
C GLU A 119 -16.34 -11.69 -2.49
N GLU A 120 -17.14 -10.87 -1.82
CA GLU A 120 -17.01 -9.41 -1.86
C GLU A 120 -15.69 -8.93 -1.26
N MET A 121 -15.23 -9.56 -0.17
CA MET A 121 -13.93 -9.29 0.43
C MET A 121 -12.79 -9.63 -0.54
N ASN A 122 -12.91 -10.72 -1.30
CA ASN A 122 -11.94 -11.08 -2.34
C ASN A 122 -11.90 -10.04 -3.47
N LEU A 123 -13.06 -9.55 -3.93
CA LEU A 123 -13.14 -8.48 -4.92
C LEU A 123 -12.55 -7.16 -4.41
N PHE A 124 -12.87 -6.79 -3.17
CA PHE A 124 -12.28 -5.62 -2.51
C PHE A 124 -10.75 -5.72 -2.46
N ASN A 125 -10.22 -6.85 -2.01
CA ASN A 125 -8.78 -7.09 -1.94
C ASN A 125 -8.12 -7.14 -3.32
N ALA A 126 -8.80 -7.68 -4.34
CA ALA A 126 -8.33 -7.68 -5.72
C ALA A 126 -8.20 -6.26 -6.29
N GLY A 127 -9.23 -5.42 -6.09
CA GLY A 127 -9.17 -4.00 -6.47
C GLY A 127 -8.01 -3.26 -5.80
N ARG A 128 -7.85 -3.44 -4.49
CA ARG A 128 -6.73 -2.86 -3.74
C ARG A 128 -5.36 -3.32 -4.23
N ARG A 129 -5.21 -4.60 -4.59
CA ARG A 129 -3.97 -5.13 -5.18
C ARG A 129 -3.67 -4.49 -6.53
N ARG A 130 -4.67 -4.28 -7.38
CA ARG A 130 -4.51 -3.58 -8.67
C ARG A 130 -4.05 -2.13 -8.46
N VAL A 131 -4.68 -1.39 -7.54
CA VAL A 131 -4.24 -0.02 -7.18
C VAL A 131 -2.81 -0.02 -6.64
N ALA A 132 -2.47 -0.95 -5.74
CA ALA A 132 -1.12 -1.06 -5.22
C ALA A 132 -0.08 -1.36 -6.32
N GLY A 133 -0.43 -2.20 -7.30
CA GLY A 133 0.41 -2.48 -8.46
C GLY A 133 0.68 -1.27 -9.35
N LEU A 134 -0.29 -0.35 -9.48
CA LEU A 134 -0.09 0.91 -10.20
C LEU A 134 0.80 1.90 -9.44
N LEU A 135 0.72 1.90 -8.10
CA LEU A 135 1.48 2.82 -7.26
C LEU A 135 2.91 2.35 -6.97
N ALA A 136 3.12 1.04 -6.92
CA ALA A 136 4.39 0.40 -6.58
C ALA A 136 4.68 -0.76 -7.54
N PRO A 137 4.87 -0.48 -8.85
CA PRO A 137 4.97 -1.52 -9.88
C PRO A 137 6.15 -2.47 -9.67
N GLY A 138 7.21 -2.04 -8.99
CA GLY A 138 8.38 -2.90 -8.71
C GLY A 138 8.04 -4.10 -7.83
N LYS A 139 6.96 -4.03 -7.04
CA LYS A 139 6.47 -5.17 -6.23
C LYS A 139 5.91 -6.31 -7.09
N LEU A 140 5.55 -6.04 -8.33
CA LEU A 140 4.98 -7.04 -9.24
C LEU A 140 6.00 -7.59 -10.25
N ASP A 141 7.19 -6.99 -10.36
CA ASP A 141 8.24 -7.43 -11.27
C ASP A 141 9.05 -8.58 -10.66
N THR A 142 8.54 -9.80 -10.83
CA THR A 142 9.16 -11.02 -10.29
C THR A 142 10.57 -11.26 -10.80
N LYS A 143 10.85 -10.85 -12.04
CA LYS A 143 12.18 -10.94 -12.63
C LYS A 143 13.15 -10.01 -11.91
N LEU A 144 12.79 -8.74 -11.76
CA LEU A 144 13.60 -7.80 -11.00
C LEU A 144 13.81 -8.26 -9.55
N ILE A 145 12.75 -8.72 -8.88
CA ILE A 145 12.83 -9.24 -7.50
C ILE A 145 13.85 -10.38 -7.39
N ALA A 146 13.89 -11.28 -8.37
CA ALA A 146 14.83 -12.38 -8.42
C ALA A 146 16.28 -11.90 -8.68
N GLU A 147 16.46 -10.93 -9.57
CA GLU A 147 17.77 -10.42 -9.99
C GLU A 147 18.46 -9.54 -8.93
N LEU A 148 17.72 -8.79 -8.12
CA LEU A 148 18.30 -7.91 -7.10
C LEU A 148 18.94 -8.72 -5.96
N SER A 149 20.18 -8.41 -5.59
CA SER A 149 20.84 -9.07 -4.47
C SER A 149 20.36 -8.56 -3.11
N ASP A 150 20.46 -9.39 -2.07
CA ASP A 150 20.11 -8.99 -0.70
C ASP A 150 20.94 -7.79 -0.23
N GLY A 151 22.24 -7.76 -0.56
CA GLY A 151 23.12 -6.65 -0.22
C GLY A 151 22.69 -5.33 -0.86
N TYR A 152 22.32 -5.37 -2.15
CA TYR A 152 21.77 -4.20 -2.84
C TYR A 152 20.47 -3.73 -2.19
N CYS A 153 19.57 -4.66 -1.86
CA CYS A 153 18.29 -4.34 -1.24
C CYS A 153 18.43 -3.78 0.17
N ILE A 154 19.41 -4.25 0.95
CA ILE A 154 19.72 -3.70 2.27
C ILE A 154 20.27 -2.27 2.13
N ASP A 155 21.24 -2.03 1.25
CA ASP A 155 21.80 -0.68 1.04
C ASP A 155 20.71 0.31 0.60
N LEU A 156 19.93 -0.06 -0.42
CA LEU A 156 18.88 0.79 -0.96
C LEU A 156 17.78 1.13 0.08
N GLN A 157 17.30 0.13 0.82
CA GLN A 157 16.35 0.35 1.91
C GLN A 157 16.97 1.20 3.04
N SER A 158 18.23 0.96 3.38
CA SER A 158 18.89 1.72 4.45
C SER A 158 19.02 3.21 4.13
N ARG A 159 19.39 3.56 2.89
CA ARG A 159 19.44 4.95 2.40
C ARG A 159 18.06 5.60 2.44
N TYR A 160 17.04 4.90 1.95
CA TYR A 160 15.66 5.38 1.97
C TYR A 160 15.17 5.69 3.39
N TRP A 161 15.31 4.73 4.30
CA TRP A 161 14.82 4.89 5.67
C TRP A 161 15.65 5.91 6.47
N ALA A 162 16.97 5.95 6.29
CA ALA A 162 17.82 6.96 6.91
C ALA A 162 17.42 8.37 6.48
N LYS A 163 17.17 8.59 5.18
CA LYS A 163 16.70 9.90 4.67
C LYS A 163 15.40 10.34 5.31
N ARG A 164 14.40 9.45 5.45
CA ARG A 164 13.13 9.80 6.10
C ARG A 164 13.29 10.15 7.58
N VAL A 165 14.17 9.45 8.29
CA VAL A 165 14.51 9.79 9.67
C VAL A 165 15.19 11.16 9.75
N GLN A 166 16.08 11.48 8.81
CA GLN A 166 16.70 12.81 8.68
C GLN A 166 15.68 13.91 8.38
N ASP A 167 14.63 13.58 7.61
CA ASP A 167 13.49 14.47 7.33
C ASP A 167 12.51 14.64 8.50
N GLY A 168 12.80 14.02 9.65
CA GLY A 168 12.08 14.21 10.91
C GLY A 168 11.16 13.06 11.30
N GLU A 169 11.05 12.00 10.51
CA GLU A 169 10.21 10.82 10.77
C GLU A 169 10.91 9.83 11.72
N LYS A 170 11.24 10.29 12.93
CA LYS A 170 12.04 9.53 13.91
C LYS A 170 11.34 8.27 14.42
N GLU A 171 10.02 8.21 14.36
CA GLU A 171 9.21 7.06 14.75
C GLU A 171 9.51 5.79 13.92
N ILE A 172 10.09 5.95 12.73
CA ILE A 172 10.50 4.83 11.87
C ILE A 172 11.46 3.88 12.60
N LEU A 173 12.35 4.42 13.44
CA LEU A 173 13.30 3.61 14.21
C LEU A 173 12.59 2.68 15.19
N GLU A 174 11.53 3.14 15.85
CA GLU A 174 10.72 2.31 16.74
C GLU A 174 9.85 1.31 15.98
N LEU A 175 9.24 1.74 14.87
CA LEU A 175 8.43 0.86 14.01
C LEU A 175 9.27 -0.26 13.39
N SER A 176 10.53 -0.01 13.08
CA SER A 176 11.45 -1.01 12.50
C SER A 176 11.63 -2.25 13.38
N LYS A 177 11.44 -2.13 14.69
CA LYS A 177 11.52 -3.27 15.63
C LYS A 177 10.43 -4.30 15.34
N LYS A 178 9.27 -3.83 14.84
CA LYS A 178 8.06 -4.61 14.56
C LYS A 178 7.93 -5.01 13.09
N TRP A 179 8.91 -4.69 12.24
CA TRP A 179 8.84 -5.10 10.84
C TRP A 179 8.80 -6.62 10.73
N PRO A 180 7.95 -7.14 9.84
CA PRO A 180 7.71 -8.58 9.72
C PRO A 180 8.81 -9.23 8.86
N LEU A 181 10.07 -9.01 9.24
CA LEU A 181 11.27 -9.53 8.58
C LEU A 181 11.87 -10.66 9.42
N LYS A 182 12.59 -11.58 8.76
CA LYS A 182 13.46 -12.53 9.45
C LYS A 182 14.44 -11.77 10.36
N LYS A 183 14.68 -12.27 11.57
CA LYS A 183 15.47 -11.57 12.60
C LYS A 183 16.82 -11.09 12.07
N GLU A 184 17.58 -11.98 11.43
CA GLU A 184 18.91 -11.68 10.87
C GLU A 184 18.88 -10.54 9.85
N LEU A 185 17.92 -10.56 8.94
CA LEU A 185 17.74 -9.51 7.94
C LEU A 185 17.33 -8.19 8.58
N LYS A 186 16.43 -8.23 9.56
CA LYS A 186 16.01 -7.05 10.32
C LYS A 186 17.20 -6.41 11.03
N ASP A 187 18.05 -7.21 11.66
CA ASP A 187 19.22 -6.72 12.38
C ASP A 187 20.24 -6.10 11.41
N LYS A 188 20.51 -6.75 10.26
CA LYS A 188 21.35 -6.20 9.19
C LYS A 188 20.83 -4.87 8.66
N LEU A 189 19.53 -4.79 8.35
CA LEU A 189 18.92 -3.58 7.83
C LEU A 189 18.97 -2.43 8.85
N ARG A 190 18.76 -2.70 10.14
CA ARG A 190 18.85 -1.68 11.20
C ARG A 190 20.28 -1.19 11.41
N ALA A 191 21.27 -2.08 11.35
CA ALA A 191 22.68 -1.70 11.39
C ALA A 191 23.00 -0.77 10.20
N ALA A 192 22.62 -1.17 8.98
CA ALA A 192 22.81 -0.36 7.79
C ALA A 192 22.12 1.01 7.87
N ILE A 193 20.88 1.09 8.37
CA ILE A 193 20.20 2.39 8.59
C ILE A 193 21.03 3.26 9.53
N SER A 194 21.51 2.69 10.64
CA SER A 194 22.28 3.43 11.66
C SER A 194 23.59 3.98 11.08
N GLU A 195 24.25 3.22 10.20
CA GLU A 195 25.46 3.64 9.49
C GLU A 195 25.21 4.78 8.48
N LYS A 196 24.02 4.83 7.87
CA LYS A 196 23.65 5.89 6.91
C LYS A 196 23.11 7.16 7.57
N LEU A 197 22.58 7.08 8.80
CA LEU A 197 22.04 8.25 9.53
C LEU A 197 23.00 9.45 9.66
N PRO A 198 24.32 9.30 9.87
CA PRO A 198 25.23 10.44 9.92
C PRO A 198 25.61 10.99 8.54
N LEU A 199 25.30 10.28 7.45
CA LEU A 199 25.69 10.67 6.08
C LEU A 199 24.64 11.57 5.43
N GLU A 200 25.03 12.46 4.53
CA GLU A 200 24.06 13.17 3.69
C GLU A 200 23.45 12.22 2.66
N ASN A 201 22.21 11.77 2.89
CA ASN A 201 21.52 10.87 1.96
C ASN A 201 20.74 11.69 0.94
N ALA A 202 21.09 11.55 -0.34
CA ALA A 202 20.28 12.09 -1.42
C ALA A 202 18.92 11.39 -1.50
N ASN A 203 17.91 12.08 -2.02
CA ASN A 203 16.65 11.46 -2.39
C ASN A 203 16.93 10.37 -3.43
N LEU A 204 16.24 9.23 -3.31
CA LEU A 204 16.32 8.17 -4.30
C LEU A 204 15.82 8.68 -5.65
N THR A 205 16.53 8.28 -6.70
CA THR A 205 16.07 8.45 -8.07
C THR A 205 14.80 7.63 -8.31
N ARG A 206 14.13 7.90 -9.43
CA ARG A 206 12.91 7.19 -9.76
C ARG A 206 13.13 5.70 -10.06
N GLU A 207 14.25 5.37 -10.69
CA GLU A 207 14.67 3.98 -10.91
C GLU A 207 14.99 3.29 -9.58
N GLU A 208 15.65 3.98 -8.65
CA GLU A 208 15.89 3.47 -7.30
C GLU A 208 14.59 3.25 -6.52
N LEU A 209 13.60 4.13 -6.61
CA LEU A 209 12.29 3.91 -5.99
C LEU A 209 11.58 2.67 -6.53
N TYR A 210 11.67 2.45 -7.84
CA TYR A 210 11.14 1.24 -8.48
C TYR A 210 11.86 -0.04 -8.00
N LYS A 211 13.19 -0.01 -7.88
CA LYS A 211 13.96 -1.12 -7.31
C LYS A 211 13.70 -1.29 -5.81
N LEU A 212 13.43 -0.20 -5.09
CA LEU A 212 13.07 -0.24 -3.68
C LEU A 212 11.77 -1.00 -3.47
N ASP A 213 10.77 -0.80 -4.33
CA ASP A 213 9.52 -1.57 -4.33
C ASP A 213 9.79 -3.08 -4.46
N ALA A 214 10.62 -3.47 -5.44
CA ALA A 214 11.04 -4.87 -5.62
C ALA A 214 11.79 -5.40 -4.40
N CYS A 215 12.68 -4.61 -3.80
CA CYS A 215 13.42 -4.99 -2.60
C CYS A 215 12.54 -5.17 -1.36
N ILE A 216 11.49 -4.36 -1.19
CA ILE A 216 10.50 -4.54 -0.13
C ILE A 216 9.78 -5.88 -0.31
N GLU A 217 9.38 -6.20 -1.54
CA GLU A 217 8.70 -7.45 -1.86
C GLU A 217 9.62 -8.66 -1.71
N LYS A 218 10.91 -8.54 -2.06
CA LYS A 218 11.92 -9.61 -1.89
C LYS A 218 12.00 -10.10 -0.43
N PHE A 219 11.78 -9.19 0.51
CA PHE A 219 11.89 -9.45 1.95
C PHE A 219 10.54 -9.68 2.65
N ALA A 220 9.42 -9.61 1.91
CA ALA A 220 8.09 -9.82 2.47
C ALA A 220 7.93 -11.27 2.96
N PRO A 221 7.36 -11.50 4.16
CA PRO A 221 7.10 -12.84 4.66
C PRO A 221 5.93 -13.46 3.89
N GLY A 222 6.10 -14.68 3.35
CA GLY A 222 5.02 -15.40 2.69
C GLY A 222 5.20 -15.66 1.18
N LYS A 223 6.44 -15.62 0.69
CA LYS A 223 6.88 -16.44 -0.44
C LYS A 223 7.73 -17.59 0.07
#